data_AF-A0A3B3CRG3-F1
#
_entry.id   AF-A0A3B3CRG3-F1
#
_cell.length_a   1.000
_cell.length_b   1.000
_cell.length_c   1.000
_cell.angle_alpha   90.00
_cell.angle_beta   90.00
_cell.angle_gamma   90.00
#
_symmetry.space_group_name_H-M   'P 1'
#
loop_
_entity.id
_entity.type
_entity.pdbx_description
1 polymer ?
#
loop_
_entity_poly.entity_id
_entity_poly.type
_entity_poly.pdbx_seq_one_letter_code
_entity_poly.pdbx_strand_id
1 'polypeptide(L)'
;MGNKPPNFSNSDNPAADAPSLLTRTLTFFYLPAVNFWLLLCPNTLSFDWSMDALPLVRSLSDCRNFQTGVFYAALLLLAWFGLWKQQAVQNKDANGKAHHYVNGRNGNSNGYSHHCNNTSGSEEHVNNTQNGTKKPGESRTPLPTTENVVVFSLGLLTIPFLPATNLFFYVGFVIAERVLYIPSMGFCLLVAAGLRALHIRLRRSSCRRVLVCSSAALILLFGIKTVLRNRDWQNEEMLYKSGIYVNPAKAWGNLGNVLKSQGKMERAEQAYRNALYYRSNMADMLYNLGLLLQESNKFSEALHYYKLAIGSRPTLASAYLNTGIILMNQGHTDEAKRTFLTCADIPDENLKDPHAHKTSVTSCLYNLGKLLHEQGHQEEALSVFKEAMQKMPRQFAPQSLYNMMGEAYMRLNKLSEAEHWYRESLRAKPDHIPAHLTYGKLLSMTGQKAEAEKYFLKAIQLEPTKGNCYMHYGQFLLEESRLLEAAEMAKKAARLDSGEFDVVFSAAHMLRQANLNEAAEKFYAQAAGLRPNYPAALMNLGAILHLNGKLQDAEANYLRALQLKPDDTITQSNLRKLRNIMVKQGLRTTGP
;
A
#
# COMPACT_ATOMS: atom_id res chain seq x y z
N MET A 1 21.06 -22.89 10.62
CA MET A 1 21.01 -21.84 9.58
C MET A 1 22.06 -22.18 8.53
N GLY A 2 21.70 -22.22 7.24
CA GLY A 2 22.49 -22.88 6.20
C GLY A 2 23.83 -22.21 5.88
N ASN A 3 24.82 -23.02 5.51
CA ASN A 3 26.19 -22.64 5.09
C ASN A 3 26.24 -21.94 3.71
N LYS A 4 25.15 -21.32 3.24
CA LYS A 4 25.14 -20.53 2.01
C LYS A 4 25.15 -19.05 2.38
N PRO A 5 26.02 -18.22 1.78
CA PRO A 5 25.95 -16.79 1.98
C PRO A 5 24.56 -16.29 1.56
N PRO A 6 23.99 -15.30 2.28
CA PRO A 6 22.71 -14.70 1.90
C PRO A 6 22.80 -14.16 0.47
N ASN A 7 21.85 -14.56 -0.38
CA ASN A 7 21.75 -14.04 -1.74
C ASN A 7 20.89 -12.77 -1.71
N PHE A 8 21.48 -11.63 -2.04
CA PHE A 8 20.77 -10.35 -2.10
C PHE A 8 20.31 -10.10 -3.53
N SER A 9 19.13 -9.50 -3.69
CA SER A 9 18.73 -9.02 -5.01
C SER A 9 19.58 -7.80 -5.40
N ASN A 10 19.68 -7.50 -6.70
CA ASN A 10 20.35 -6.29 -7.18
C ASN A 10 19.75 -5.00 -6.59
N SER A 11 18.47 -5.00 -6.20
CA SER A 11 17.87 -3.88 -5.46
C SER A 11 18.35 -3.75 -4.02
N ASP A 12 18.74 -4.85 -3.37
CA ASP A 12 19.19 -4.87 -2.00
C ASP A 12 20.69 -4.55 -1.88
N ASN A 13 21.49 -4.89 -2.89
CA ASN A 13 22.91 -4.57 -2.94
C ASN A 13 23.43 -4.38 -4.39
N PRO A 14 23.12 -3.24 -5.02
CA PRO A 14 23.49 -2.98 -6.41
C PRO A 14 25.01 -2.89 -6.62
N ALA A 15 25.76 -2.61 -5.55
CA ALA A 15 27.21 -2.60 -5.61
C ALA A 15 27.76 -4.02 -5.77
N ALA A 16 27.26 -5.00 -5.02
CA ALA A 16 27.71 -6.40 -5.12
C ALA A 16 27.46 -7.00 -6.51
N ASP A 17 26.33 -6.68 -7.13
CA ASP A 17 25.93 -7.18 -8.45
C ASP A 17 26.50 -6.35 -9.62
N ALA A 18 27.28 -5.30 -9.34
CA ALA A 18 27.85 -4.49 -10.40
C ALA A 18 28.90 -5.29 -11.20
N PRO A 19 28.83 -5.30 -12.55
CA PRO A 19 29.72 -6.10 -13.39
C PRO A 19 31.17 -5.59 -13.36
N SER A 20 31.36 -4.30 -13.07
CA SER A 20 32.67 -3.66 -12.99
C SER A 20 33.28 -3.84 -11.60
N LEU A 21 34.43 -4.51 -11.55
CA LEU A 21 35.24 -4.62 -10.34
C LEU A 21 35.64 -3.24 -9.79
N LEU A 22 35.96 -2.30 -10.69
CA LEU A 22 36.29 -0.93 -10.31
C LEU A 22 35.14 -0.28 -9.55
N THR A 23 33.92 -0.35 -10.08
CA THR A 23 32.72 0.22 -9.44
C THR A 23 32.49 -0.40 -8.06
N ARG A 24 32.63 -1.73 -7.95
CA ARG A 24 32.56 -2.45 -6.67
C ARG A 24 33.57 -1.90 -5.67
N THR A 25 34.85 -1.87 -6.05
CA THR A 25 35.93 -1.44 -5.16
C THR A 25 35.75 0.00 -4.70
N LEU A 26 35.53 0.94 -5.61
CA LEU A 26 35.39 2.35 -5.25
C LEU A 26 34.18 2.59 -4.34
N THR A 27 33.07 1.91 -4.62
CA THR A 27 31.87 2.01 -3.81
C THR A 27 32.09 1.45 -2.41
N PHE A 28 32.69 0.25 -2.27
CA PHE A 28 32.95 -0.35 -0.95
C PHE A 28 33.96 0.44 -0.13
N PHE A 29 35.00 1.00 -0.75
CA PHE A 29 35.94 1.88 -0.04
C PHE A 29 35.30 3.21 0.40
N TYR A 30 34.31 3.70 -0.34
CA TYR A 30 33.57 4.90 0.04
C TYR A 30 32.65 4.67 1.26
N LEU A 31 32.06 3.47 1.43
CA LEU A 31 31.10 3.18 2.51
C LEU A 31 31.61 3.55 3.92
N PRO A 32 32.84 3.19 4.35
CA PRO A 32 33.38 3.66 5.62
C PRO A 32 33.50 5.19 5.74
N ALA A 33 33.89 5.86 4.65
CA ALA A 33 34.09 7.31 4.67
C ALA A 33 32.76 8.06 4.84
N VAL A 34 31.70 7.65 4.14
CA VAL A 34 30.37 8.27 4.28
C VAL A 34 29.70 7.94 5.62
N ASN A 35 29.89 6.73 6.16
CA ASN A 35 29.41 6.39 7.50
C ASN A 35 30.11 7.19 8.59
N PHE A 36 31.43 7.36 8.48
CA PHE A 36 32.19 8.20 9.39
C PHE A 36 31.74 9.67 9.31
N TRP A 37 31.45 10.16 8.10
CA TRP A 37 30.88 11.49 7.93
C TRP A 37 29.50 11.63 8.62
N LEU A 38 28.64 10.62 8.53
CA LEU A 38 27.35 10.61 9.22
C LEU A 38 27.49 10.60 10.75
N LEU A 39 28.51 9.94 11.29
CA LEU A 39 28.84 10.00 12.72
C LEU A 39 29.27 11.42 13.15
N LEU A 40 30.04 12.12 12.31
CA LEU A 40 30.52 13.47 12.60
C LEU A 40 29.43 14.54 12.41
N CYS A 41 28.65 14.41 11.34
CA CYS A 41 27.65 15.38 10.93
C CYS A 41 26.41 14.65 10.41
N PRO A 42 25.51 14.19 11.31
CA PRO A 42 24.26 13.54 10.92
C PRO A 42 23.31 14.57 10.32
N ASN A 43 23.42 14.80 9.00
CA ASN A 43 22.61 15.77 8.27
C ASN A 43 21.62 15.11 7.29
N THR A 44 21.97 13.94 6.74
CA THR A 44 21.20 13.27 5.69
C THR A 44 20.52 12.03 6.22
N LEU A 45 19.22 11.88 5.92
CA LEU A 45 18.49 10.64 6.13
C LEU A 45 18.92 9.64 5.04
N SER A 46 19.35 8.43 5.43
CA SER A 46 19.80 7.40 4.49
C SER A 46 18.89 6.19 4.52
N PHE A 47 18.61 5.64 3.34
CA PHE A 47 17.82 4.42 3.14
C PHE A 47 18.69 3.27 2.61
N ASP A 48 19.97 3.23 3.00
CA ASP A 48 20.95 2.26 2.49
C ASP A 48 21.04 2.31 0.94
N TRP A 49 21.06 1.15 0.29
CA TRP A 49 20.97 1.02 -1.17
C TRP A 49 19.58 1.31 -1.72
N SER A 50 18.56 1.15 -0.87
CA SER A 50 17.20 1.45 -1.27
C SER A 50 17.08 2.92 -1.60
N MET A 51 16.16 3.21 -2.52
CA MET A 51 15.88 4.58 -2.94
C MET A 51 17.08 5.26 -3.62
N ASP A 52 18.06 4.53 -4.14
CA ASP A 52 19.28 5.12 -4.74
C ASP A 52 19.94 6.16 -3.81
N ALA A 53 19.72 6.06 -2.50
CA ALA A 53 20.23 7.01 -1.50
C ALA A 53 21.77 7.01 -1.49
N LEU A 54 22.37 5.92 -1.98
CA LEU A 54 23.81 5.75 -2.17
C LEU A 54 24.11 5.37 -3.62
N PRO A 55 24.30 6.36 -4.50
CA PRO A 55 24.68 6.11 -5.88
C PRO A 55 26.02 5.37 -5.94
N LEU A 56 26.16 4.40 -6.85
CA LEU A 56 27.43 3.71 -7.06
C LEU A 56 28.53 4.69 -7.51
N VAL A 57 29.76 4.44 -7.07
CA VAL A 57 30.94 5.19 -7.51
C VAL A 57 31.51 4.49 -8.73
N ARG A 58 31.24 5.04 -9.93
CA ARG A 58 31.54 4.36 -11.21
C ARG A 58 32.86 4.77 -11.86
N SER A 59 33.45 5.88 -11.43
CA SER A 59 34.66 6.46 -12.04
C SER A 59 35.65 6.88 -10.96
N LEU A 60 36.94 6.87 -11.30
CA LEU A 60 38.02 7.44 -10.47
C LEU A 60 37.90 8.96 -10.34
N SER A 61 37.32 9.64 -11.34
CA SER A 61 37.11 11.09 -11.35
C SER A 61 35.96 11.57 -10.44
N ASP A 62 35.25 10.66 -9.79
CA ASP A 62 34.18 11.01 -8.86
C ASP A 62 34.75 11.73 -7.62
N CYS A 63 34.19 12.89 -7.26
CA CYS A 63 34.68 13.70 -6.15
C CYS A 63 34.61 12.95 -4.80
N ARG A 64 33.74 11.94 -4.69
CA ARG A 64 33.63 11.08 -3.50
C ARG A 64 34.92 10.28 -3.24
N ASN A 65 35.69 9.96 -4.29
CA ASN A 65 36.98 9.29 -4.11
C ASN A 65 37.99 10.18 -3.38
N PHE A 66 37.90 11.51 -3.54
CA PHE A 66 38.73 12.43 -2.77
C PHE A 66 38.38 12.36 -1.28
N GLN A 67 37.09 12.32 -0.94
CA GLN A 67 36.63 12.16 0.45
C GLN A 67 37.12 10.81 1.03
N THR A 68 37.01 9.73 0.27
CA THR A 68 37.54 8.42 0.62
C THR A 68 39.05 8.47 0.86
N GLY A 69 39.82 9.10 -0.02
CA GLY A 69 41.26 9.26 0.11
C GLY A 69 41.66 10.03 1.36
N VAL A 70 41.01 11.16 1.63
CA VAL A 70 41.23 11.95 2.86
C VAL A 70 40.93 11.13 4.11
N PHE A 71 39.84 10.36 4.10
CA PHE A 71 39.45 9.51 5.23
C PHE A 71 40.53 8.46 5.56
N TYR A 72 40.99 7.69 4.57
CA TYR A 72 42.03 6.67 4.81
C TYR A 72 43.39 7.30 5.08
N ALA A 73 43.74 8.43 4.46
CA ALA A 73 44.98 9.15 4.77
C ALA A 73 45.00 9.62 6.24
N ALA A 74 43.88 10.15 6.75
CA ALA A 74 43.76 10.53 8.16
C ALA A 74 43.92 9.32 9.09
N LEU A 75 43.31 8.17 8.76
CA LEU A 75 43.47 6.94 9.53
C LEU A 75 44.94 6.45 9.55
N LEU A 76 45.61 6.47 8.39
CA LEU A 76 47.01 6.08 8.28
C LEU A 76 47.93 7.02 9.08
N LEU A 77 47.69 8.34 9.01
CA LEU A 77 48.44 9.33 9.79
C LEU A 77 48.24 9.13 11.30
N LEU A 78 47.02 8.84 11.75
CA LEU A 78 46.73 8.53 13.15
C LEU A 78 47.43 7.26 13.63
N ALA A 79 47.41 6.20 12.81
CA ALA A 79 48.10 4.95 13.10
C ALA A 79 49.63 5.16 13.17
N TRP A 80 50.20 5.87 12.19
CA TRP A 80 51.61 6.22 12.16
C TRP A 80 52.04 7.02 13.39
N PHE A 81 51.28 8.07 13.75
CA PHE A 81 51.58 8.88 14.93
C PHE A 81 51.48 8.07 16.23
N GLY A 82 50.52 7.13 16.32
CA GLY A 82 50.39 6.21 17.44
C GLY A 82 51.63 5.33 17.62
N LEU A 83 52.07 4.67 16.54
CA LEU A 83 53.25 3.80 16.54
C LEU A 83 54.55 4.56 16.84
N TRP A 84 54.73 5.73 16.22
CA TRP A 84 55.96 6.51 16.38
C TRP A 84 56.13 7.05 17.80
N LYS A 85 55.03 7.45 18.45
CA LYS A 85 55.05 7.92 19.84
C LYS A 85 55.36 6.80 20.83
N GLN A 86 54.91 5.57 20.55
CA GLN A 86 55.20 4.40 21.37
C GLN A 86 56.70 4.03 21.32
N GLN A 87 57.30 4.13 20.13
CA GLN A 87 58.75 4.00 19.93
C GLN A 87 59.55 5.09 20.65
N ALA A 88 59.08 6.34 20.64
CA ALA A 88 59.74 7.44 21.33
C ALA A 88 59.69 7.32 22.87
N VAL A 89 58.63 6.73 23.44
CA VAL A 89 58.53 6.45 24.89
C VAL A 89 59.44 5.28 25.27
N GLN A 90 59.44 4.18 24.51
CA GLN A 90 60.35 3.05 24.74
C GLN A 90 61.84 3.46 24.62
N ASN A 91 62.19 4.33 23.67
CA ASN A 91 63.55 4.87 23.55
C ASN A 91 63.94 5.83 24.68
N LYS A 92 62.97 6.44 25.38
CA LYS A 92 63.25 7.33 26.51
C LYS A 92 63.45 6.55 27.81
N ASP A 93 62.69 5.48 28.00
CA ASP A 93 62.84 4.57 29.15
C ASP A 93 64.11 3.72 29.04
N ALA A 94 64.57 3.40 27.82
CA ALA A 94 65.83 2.70 27.58
C ALA A 94 67.09 3.57 27.78
N ASN A 95 66.97 4.91 27.76
CA ASN A 95 68.10 5.85 27.88
C ASN A 95 68.11 6.69 29.18
N GLY A 96 67.22 6.42 30.13
CA GLY A 96 67.11 7.16 31.39
C GLY A 96 67.96 6.56 32.51
N LYS A 97 69.19 7.06 32.71
CA LYS A 97 69.89 6.96 34.00
C LYS A 97 69.07 7.71 35.07
N ALA A 98 68.86 7.05 36.20
CA ALA A 98 68.15 7.58 37.36
C ALA A 98 68.79 8.90 37.84
N HIS A 99 68.03 10.00 37.77
CA HIS A 99 68.32 11.21 38.53
C HIS A 99 67.04 11.68 39.22
N HIS A 100 66.97 11.38 40.52
CA HIS A 100 66.13 12.09 41.47
C HIS A 100 66.51 13.58 41.44
N TYR A 101 65.53 14.45 41.19
CA TYR A 101 65.59 15.85 41.60
C TYR A 101 64.32 16.20 42.37
N VAL A 102 64.52 16.57 43.63
CA VAL A 102 63.53 17.16 44.53
C VAL A 102 63.79 18.67 44.60
N ASN A 103 62.73 19.47 44.53
CA ASN A 103 62.54 20.79 45.19
C ASN A 103 61.15 21.34 44.79
N GLY A 104 60.29 21.91 45.63
CA GLY A 104 60.32 22.24 47.06
C GLY A 104 59.30 23.37 47.38
N ARG A 105 58.77 23.39 48.63
CA ARG A 105 57.95 24.40 49.37
C ARG A 105 56.42 24.45 49.13
N ASN A 106 55.51 24.51 50.12
CA ASN A 106 55.46 24.75 51.60
C ASN A 106 54.20 24.00 52.15
N GLY A 107 54.02 23.61 53.43
CA GLY A 107 54.75 23.77 54.68
C GLY A 107 54.01 23.08 55.86
N ASN A 108 54.76 22.87 56.96
CA ASN A 108 54.40 22.52 58.35
C ASN A 108 53.74 21.16 58.64
N SER A 109 54.06 20.41 59.71
CA SER A 109 55.22 20.16 60.59
C SER A 109 54.73 19.15 61.64
N ASN A 110 55.68 18.45 62.31
CA ASN A 110 55.55 17.43 63.36
C ASN A 110 55.35 16.00 62.79
N GLY A 111 56.32 15.09 62.74
CA GLY A 111 57.56 14.97 63.49
C GLY A 111 57.36 14.06 64.70
N TYR A 112 57.45 12.74 64.50
CA TYR A 112 58.07 11.79 65.44
C TYR A 112 58.53 10.56 64.65
N SER A 113 59.85 10.40 64.60
CA SER A 113 60.56 9.19 64.25
C SER A 113 60.47 8.18 65.38
N HIS A 114 60.28 6.88 65.09
CA HIS A 114 61.13 5.82 65.65
C HIS A 114 60.87 4.47 64.96
N HIS A 115 61.95 3.89 64.44
CA HIS A 115 62.12 2.47 64.16
C HIS A 115 61.79 1.62 65.39
N CYS A 116 61.25 0.41 65.20
CA CYS A 116 61.61 -0.76 66.02
C CYS A 116 61.32 -2.09 65.29
N ASN A 117 62.31 -2.97 65.40
CA ASN A 117 62.36 -4.36 64.94
C ASN A 117 61.43 -5.29 65.74
N ASN A 118 61.18 -6.46 65.14
CA ASN A 118 60.73 -7.71 65.76
C ASN A 118 61.30 -7.96 67.18
N THR A 119 60.46 -8.45 68.10
CA THR A 119 60.58 -9.79 68.75
C THR A 119 59.50 -10.03 69.83
N SER A 120 58.90 -11.22 69.79
CA SER A 120 58.41 -12.14 70.86
C SER A 120 57.91 -11.65 72.24
N GLY A 121 56.85 -12.33 72.72
CA GLY A 121 56.49 -12.52 74.14
C GLY A 121 55.19 -11.79 74.53
N SER A 122 54.05 -12.47 74.61
CA SER A 122 53.48 -13.21 75.77
C SER A 122 52.91 -12.31 76.88
N GLU A 123 51.60 -12.50 77.08
CA GLU A 123 50.78 -12.37 78.30
C GLU A 123 50.22 -11.00 78.77
N GLU A 124 48.89 -11.04 78.97
CA GLU A 124 48.09 -10.42 80.06
C GLU A 124 47.97 -8.88 80.14
N HIS A 125 46.86 -8.24 80.49
CA HIS A 125 45.43 -8.54 80.71
C HIS A 125 44.77 -7.15 81.01
N VAL A 126 43.49 -6.92 80.65
CA VAL A 126 42.53 -5.97 81.30
C VAL A 126 42.74 -4.44 81.01
N ASN A 127 41.77 -3.55 80.69
CA ASN A 127 40.32 -3.48 80.85
C ASN A 127 39.64 -2.51 79.83
N ASN A 128 38.41 -2.86 79.40
CA ASN A 128 37.20 -2.04 79.19
C ASN A 128 37.27 -0.58 78.69
N THR A 129 36.70 -0.29 77.51
CA THR A 129 35.31 0.24 77.32
C THR A 129 35.01 0.58 75.85
N GLN A 130 33.72 0.61 75.53
CA GLN A 130 33.09 0.45 74.21
C GLN A 130 33.02 1.68 73.29
N ASN A 131 32.68 1.38 72.02
CA ASN A 131 31.88 2.13 71.03
C ASN A 131 32.59 3.02 69.99
N GLY A 132 32.54 2.57 68.72
CA GLY A 132 32.88 3.37 67.55
C GLY A 132 32.94 2.58 66.24
N THR A 133 31.79 2.19 65.72
CA THR A 133 31.46 1.89 64.29
C THR A 133 32.62 1.62 63.30
N LYS A 134 32.87 0.33 63.00
CA LYS A 134 33.59 -0.09 61.79
C LYS A 134 32.76 0.24 60.54
N LYS A 135 33.17 1.22 59.74
CA LYS A 135 32.75 1.31 58.33
C LYS A 135 33.53 0.28 57.51
N PRO A 136 32.89 -0.62 56.75
CA PRO A 136 33.61 -1.46 55.80
C PRO A 136 34.16 -0.55 54.69
N GLY A 137 35.47 -0.60 54.48
CA GLY A 137 36.10 0.06 53.34
C GLY A 137 35.60 -0.59 52.06
N GLU A 138 34.77 0.13 51.30
CA GLU A 138 34.46 -0.25 49.92
C GLU A 138 35.75 -0.34 49.12
N SER A 139 36.11 -1.55 48.68
CA SER A 139 37.12 -1.75 47.65
C SER A 139 36.60 -1.13 46.35
N ARG A 140 36.85 0.16 46.13
CA ARG A 140 36.60 0.79 44.84
C ARG A 140 37.49 0.09 43.81
N THR A 141 36.86 -0.58 42.85
CA THR A 141 37.55 -1.08 41.67
C THR A 141 38.32 0.08 41.02
N PRO A 142 39.60 -0.10 40.68
CA PRO A 142 40.36 0.96 40.05
C PRO A 142 39.68 1.34 38.73
N LEU A 143 39.45 2.63 38.52
CA LEU A 143 38.88 3.14 37.27
C LEU A 143 39.78 2.71 36.09
N PRO A 144 39.21 2.28 34.95
CA PRO A 144 39.99 1.87 33.80
C PRO A 144 40.92 3.01 33.34
N THR A 145 42.14 2.64 32.94
CA THR A 145 43.11 3.59 32.39
C THR A 145 42.55 4.24 31.12
N THR A 146 43.01 5.45 30.79
CA THR A 146 42.58 6.14 29.56
C THR A 146 42.85 5.30 28.31
N GLU A 147 43.91 4.50 28.32
CA GLU A 147 44.24 3.54 27.25
C GLU A 147 43.16 2.46 27.10
N ASN A 148 42.72 1.84 28.20
CA ASN A 148 41.65 0.85 28.18
C ASN A 148 40.33 1.45 27.64
N VAL A 149 40.03 2.69 28.01
CA VAL A 149 38.84 3.41 27.49
C VAL A 149 38.96 3.66 25.99
N VAL A 150 40.13 4.08 25.50
CA VAL A 150 40.35 4.32 24.06
C VAL A 150 40.25 3.02 23.26
N VAL A 151 40.89 1.94 23.69
CA VAL A 151 40.83 0.63 23.02
C VAL A 151 39.40 0.11 22.98
N PHE A 152 38.70 0.15 24.12
CA PHE A 152 37.30 -0.25 24.18
C PHE A 152 36.42 0.58 23.25
N SER A 153 36.61 1.90 23.23
CA SER A 153 35.84 2.80 22.38
C SER A 153 36.10 2.58 20.88
N LEU A 154 37.36 2.31 20.50
CA LEU A 154 37.72 1.92 19.12
C LEU A 154 37.13 0.56 18.75
N GLY A 155 37.08 -0.39 19.68
CA GLY A 155 36.42 -1.68 19.49
C GLY A 155 34.92 -1.52 19.20
N LEU A 156 34.21 -0.71 20.00
CA LEU A 156 32.80 -0.37 19.77
C LEU A 156 32.58 0.39 18.46
N LEU A 157 33.52 1.24 18.06
CA LEU A 157 33.45 2.02 16.82
C LEU A 157 33.61 1.14 15.57
N THR A 158 34.52 0.16 15.60
CA THR A 158 35.00 -0.55 14.40
C THR A 158 34.39 -1.93 14.21
N ILE A 159 34.35 -2.77 15.25
CA ILE A 159 33.96 -4.18 15.14
C ILE A 159 32.50 -4.33 14.67
N PRO A 160 31.51 -3.62 15.26
CA PRO A 160 30.12 -3.72 14.82
C PRO A 160 29.90 -3.20 13.39
N PHE A 161 30.81 -2.36 12.89
CA PHE A 161 30.71 -1.73 11.58
C PHE A 161 31.30 -2.57 10.44
N LEU A 162 32.21 -3.52 10.73
CA LEU A 162 32.87 -4.37 9.71
C LEU A 162 31.88 -5.01 8.70
N PRO A 163 30.73 -5.58 9.11
CA PRO A 163 29.71 -6.08 8.18
C PRO A 163 29.24 -5.06 7.13
N ALA A 164 29.01 -3.81 7.55
CA ALA A 164 28.44 -2.77 6.72
C ALA A 164 29.42 -2.17 5.70
N THR A 165 30.71 -2.52 5.82
CA THR A 165 31.74 -2.11 4.85
C THR A 165 31.63 -2.84 3.52
N ASN A 166 30.97 -4.01 3.49
CA ASN A 166 30.97 -4.92 2.35
C ASN A 166 32.37 -5.34 1.84
N LEU A 167 33.44 -5.09 2.60
CA LEU A 167 34.82 -5.48 2.22
C LEU A 167 35.08 -6.98 2.41
N PHE A 168 34.40 -7.62 3.37
CA PHE A 168 34.59 -9.03 3.71
C PHE A 168 33.43 -9.93 3.29
N PHE A 169 32.19 -9.43 3.39
CA PHE A 169 30.98 -10.14 2.98
C PHE A 169 29.90 -9.13 2.62
N TYR A 170 29.01 -9.49 1.70
CA TYR A 170 27.98 -8.59 1.20
C TYR A 170 26.76 -8.56 2.10
N VAL A 171 26.30 -7.34 2.39
CA VAL A 171 25.11 -7.02 3.17
C VAL A 171 24.37 -5.88 2.49
N GLY A 172 23.04 -5.90 2.51
CA GLY A 172 22.19 -4.85 1.96
C GLY A 172 21.99 -3.61 2.85
N PHE A 173 22.51 -3.63 4.08
CA PHE A 173 22.30 -2.56 5.07
C PHE A 173 23.65 -1.97 5.49
N VAL A 174 23.98 -0.82 4.93
CA VAL A 174 25.35 -0.29 4.90
C VAL A 174 25.50 1.07 5.57
N ILE A 175 24.43 1.86 5.65
CA ILE A 175 24.46 3.30 6.03
C ILE A 175 23.27 3.71 6.93
N ALA A 176 22.25 2.88 7.09
CA ALA A 176 21.14 3.19 7.99
C ALA A 176 21.58 3.30 9.46
N GLU A 177 20.84 4.09 10.24
CA GLU A 177 21.08 4.38 11.67
C GLU A 177 21.28 3.13 12.55
N ARG A 178 20.65 2.01 12.17
CA ARG A 178 20.82 0.69 12.82
C ARG A 178 22.27 0.19 12.83
N VAL A 179 23.08 0.58 11.84
CA VAL A 179 24.50 0.22 11.75
C VAL A 179 25.35 1.08 12.68
N LEU A 180 24.99 2.35 12.81
CA LEU A 180 25.78 3.35 13.54
C LEU A 180 25.45 3.45 15.03
N TYR A 181 24.44 2.75 15.52
CA TYR A 181 24.04 2.82 16.93
C TYR A 181 25.17 2.46 17.90
N ILE A 182 25.75 1.25 17.80
CA ILE A 182 26.89 0.85 18.66
C ILE A 182 28.16 1.68 18.33
N PRO A 183 28.52 1.90 17.06
CA PRO A 183 29.62 2.79 16.71
C PRO A 183 29.52 4.19 17.29
N SER A 184 28.31 4.76 17.39
CA SER A 184 28.10 6.09 17.99
C SER A 184 28.43 6.12 19.49
N MET A 185 28.20 5.02 20.22
CA MET A 185 28.61 4.90 21.62
C MET A 185 30.13 4.97 21.76
N GLY A 186 30.85 4.22 20.91
CA GLY A 186 32.32 4.27 20.85
C GLY A 186 32.83 5.66 20.47
N PHE A 187 32.21 6.30 19.49
CA PHE A 187 32.52 7.67 19.09
C PHE A 187 32.35 8.67 20.23
N CYS A 188 31.21 8.65 20.94
CA CYS A 188 30.95 9.54 22.08
C CYS A 188 31.99 9.37 23.21
N LEU A 189 32.39 8.13 23.50
CA LEU A 189 33.43 7.85 24.49
C LEU A 189 34.81 8.39 24.05
N LEU A 190 35.17 8.26 22.77
CA LEU A 190 36.41 8.82 22.22
C LEU A 190 36.42 10.35 22.29
N VAL A 191 35.30 11.00 21.93
CA VAL A 191 35.16 12.46 22.03
C VAL A 191 35.31 12.91 23.49
N ALA A 192 34.65 12.24 24.44
CA ALA A 192 34.77 12.56 25.86
C ALA A 192 36.22 12.38 26.38
N ALA A 193 36.88 11.27 26.02
CA ALA A 193 38.27 11.02 26.38
C ALA A 193 39.22 12.07 25.77
N GLY A 194 39.01 12.44 24.51
CA GLY A 194 39.76 13.47 23.80
C GLY A 194 39.59 14.86 24.42
N LEU A 195 38.35 15.25 24.76
CA LEU A 195 38.05 16.50 25.44
C LEU A 195 38.71 16.57 26.82
N ARG A 196 38.65 15.48 27.59
CA ARG A 196 39.34 15.38 28.90
C ARG A 196 40.85 15.53 28.75
N ALA A 197 41.45 14.81 27.80
CA ALA A 197 42.89 14.89 27.55
C ALA A 197 43.32 16.30 27.13
N LEU A 198 42.53 16.97 26.28
CA LEU A 198 42.77 18.34 25.85
C LEU A 198 42.61 19.33 27.01
N HIS A 199 41.58 19.18 27.84
CA HIS A 199 41.34 20.02 29.01
C HIS A 199 42.52 19.99 30.00
N ILE A 200 43.11 18.81 30.22
CA ILE A 200 44.29 18.63 31.09
C ILE A 200 45.55 19.25 30.46
N ARG A 201 45.73 19.16 29.14
CA ARG A 201 46.91 19.71 28.44
C ARG A 201 46.87 21.24 28.32
N LEU A 202 45.70 21.86 28.30
CA LEU A 202 45.55 23.31 28.19
C LEU A 202 45.94 24.01 29.50
N ARG A 203 47.07 24.73 29.49
CA ARG A 203 47.59 25.47 30.66
C ARG A 203 46.77 26.72 31.01
N ARG A 204 46.18 27.40 30.01
CA ARG A 204 45.44 28.67 30.21
C ARG A 204 43.99 28.41 30.60
N SER A 205 43.55 29.04 31.71
CA SER A 205 42.17 28.92 32.19
C SER A 205 41.13 29.42 31.16
N SER A 206 41.43 30.46 30.41
CA SER A 206 40.56 30.95 29.33
C SER A 206 40.36 29.91 28.21
N CYS A 207 41.41 29.18 27.81
CA CYS A 207 41.28 28.12 26.80
C CYS A 207 40.43 26.94 27.31
N ARG A 208 40.56 26.59 28.59
CA ARG A 208 39.70 25.56 29.21
C ARG A 208 38.23 25.97 29.24
N ARG A 209 37.95 27.24 29.57
CA ARG A 209 36.58 27.80 29.52
C ARG A 209 36.03 27.77 28.09
N VAL A 210 36.80 28.21 27.10
CA VAL A 210 36.40 28.16 25.69
C VAL A 210 36.07 26.73 25.25
N LEU A 211 36.93 25.75 25.58
CA LEU A 211 36.69 24.34 25.26
C LEU A 211 35.40 23.79 25.87
N VAL A 212 35.13 24.10 27.14
CA VAL A 212 33.91 23.64 27.82
C VAL A 212 32.68 24.33 27.23
N CYS A 213 32.73 25.65 27.03
CA CYS A 213 31.64 26.42 26.43
C CYS A 213 31.35 25.96 24.99
N SER A 214 32.37 25.72 24.16
CA SER A 214 32.18 25.24 22.79
C SER A 214 31.61 23.83 22.76
N SER A 215 32.04 22.95 23.68
CA SER A 215 31.50 21.60 23.80
C SER A 215 30.03 21.61 24.26
N ALA A 216 29.69 22.46 25.23
CA ALA A 216 28.32 22.64 25.70
C ALA A 216 27.41 23.22 24.60
N ALA A 217 27.90 24.22 23.85
CA ALA A 217 27.19 24.79 22.71
C ALA A 217 26.95 23.75 21.62
N LEU A 218 27.92 22.88 21.34
CA LEU A 218 27.79 21.80 20.36
C LEU A 218 26.75 20.77 20.81
N ILE A 219 26.74 20.36 22.08
CA ILE A 219 25.71 19.47 22.64
C ILE A 219 24.33 20.11 22.52
N LEU A 220 24.18 21.39 22.86
CA LEU A 220 22.91 22.11 22.75
C LEU A 220 22.43 22.17 21.29
N LEU A 221 23.33 22.50 20.36
CA LEU A 221 23.01 22.58 18.93
C LEU A 221 22.56 21.22 18.37
N PHE A 222 23.28 20.14 18.70
CA PHE A 222 22.87 18.79 18.30
C PHE A 222 21.57 18.36 19.00
N GLY A 223 21.35 18.74 20.26
CA GLY A 223 20.08 18.53 20.95
C GLY A 223 18.90 19.21 20.25
N ILE A 224 19.06 20.47 19.84
CA ILE A 224 18.06 21.21 19.06
C ILE A 224 17.82 20.51 17.70
N LYS A 225 18.89 20.11 17.00
CA LYS A 225 18.77 19.36 15.74
C LYS A 225 17.99 18.05 15.91
N THR A 226 18.22 17.31 16.98
CA THR A 226 17.48 16.08 17.29
C THR A 226 16.00 16.36 17.50
N VAL A 227 15.65 17.39 18.29
CA VAL A 227 14.25 17.77 18.51
C VAL A 227 13.56 18.18 17.20
N LEU A 228 14.25 18.94 16.33
CA LEU A 228 13.72 19.30 15.02
C LEU A 228 13.54 18.07 14.13
N ARG A 229 14.52 17.15 14.12
CA ARG A 229 14.47 15.92 13.33
C ARG A 229 13.34 14.99 13.79
N ASN A 230 13.04 14.94 15.08
CA ASN A 230 11.92 14.14 15.60
C ASN A 230 10.56 14.56 15.03
N ARG A 231 10.42 15.78 14.49
CA ARG A 231 9.20 16.22 13.80
C ARG A 231 8.97 15.49 12.48
N ASP A 232 10.03 15.06 11.80
CA ASP A 232 9.93 14.27 10.56
C ASP A 232 9.24 12.92 10.85
N TRP A 233 9.40 12.38 12.05
CA TRP A 233 8.87 11.08 12.49
C TRP A 233 7.47 11.17 13.13
N GLN A 234 6.87 12.37 13.18
CA GLN A 234 5.60 12.58 13.87
C GLN A 234 4.44 11.82 13.20
N ASN A 235 4.46 11.70 11.88
CA ASN A 235 3.50 10.94 11.10
C ASN A 235 4.07 10.56 9.72
N GLU A 236 3.39 9.65 9.02
CA GLU A 236 3.82 9.16 7.70
C GLU A 236 3.93 10.25 6.64
N GLU A 237 3.04 11.26 6.67
CA GLU A 237 3.05 12.38 5.72
C GLU A 237 4.35 13.20 5.87
N MET A 238 4.71 13.57 7.09
CA MET A 238 5.95 14.29 7.40
C MET A 238 7.18 13.46 7.07
N LEU A 239 7.14 12.15 7.35
CA LEU A 239 8.24 11.26 7.07
C LEU A 239 8.54 11.22 5.57
N TYR A 240 7.53 10.98 4.73
CA TYR A 240 7.75 10.96 3.27
C TYR A 240 8.07 12.34 2.72
N LYS A 241 7.51 13.43 3.26
CA LYS A 241 7.92 14.80 2.88
C LYS A 241 9.40 15.04 3.15
N SER A 242 9.89 14.62 4.32
CA SER A 242 11.31 14.72 4.68
C SER A 242 12.19 13.84 3.77
N GLY A 243 11.64 12.80 3.15
CA GLY A 243 12.37 11.94 2.21
C GLY A 243 12.49 12.50 0.79
N ILE A 244 11.74 13.56 0.43
CA ILE A 244 11.65 14.06 -0.95
C ILE A 244 13.01 14.51 -1.49
N TYR A 245 13.83 15.21 -0.69
CA TYR A 245 15.14 15.66 -1.17
C TYR A 245 16.16 14.52 -1.31
N VAL A 246 15.90 13.35 -0.71
CA VAL A 246 16.79 12.17 -0.78
C VAL A 246 16.42 11.31 -1.98
N ASN A 247 15.14 10.92 -2.09
CA ASN A 247 14.61 10.24 -3.27
C ASN A 247 13.24 10.81 -3.61
N PRO A 248 13.20 11.81 -4.51
CA PRO A 248 11.94 12.44 -4.88
C PRO A 248 10.92 11.44 -5.42
N ALA A 249 11.30 10.57 -6.36
CA ALA A 249 10.37 9.70 -7.06
C ALA A 249 9.59 8.77 -6.12
N LYS A 250 10.29 8.02 -5.27
CA LYS A 250 9.63 7.07 -4.35
C LYS A 250 9.01 7.78 -3.13
N ALA A 251 9.60 8.86 -2.63
CA ALA A 251 9.02 9.63 -1.53
C ALA A 251 7.69 10.28 -1.94
N TRP A 252 7.63 10.92 -3.11
CA TRP A 252 6.39 11.45 -3.67
C TRP A 252 5.35 10.34 -3.89
N GLY A 253 5.77 9.17 -4.39
CA GLY A 253 4.87 8.05 -4.61
C GLY A 253 4.23 7.53 -3.32
N ASN A 254 5.04 7.34 -2.28
CA ASN A 254 4.54 6.93 -0.97
C ASN A 254 3.70 8.03 -0.30
N LEU A 255 4.09 9.29 -0.43
CA LEU A 255 3.29 10.43 0.02
C LEU A 255 1.92 10.45 -0.67
N GLY A 256 1.85 10.13 -1.97
CA GLY A 256 0.59 9.96 -2.69
C GLY A 256 -0.31 8.88 -2.09
N ASN A 257 0.26 7.72 -1.74
CA ASN A 257 -0.48 6.64 -1.08
C ASN A 257 -1.07 7.08 0.28
N VAL A 258 -0.28 7.78 1.09
CA VAL A 258 -0.72 8.33 2.40
C VAL A 258 -1.80 9.40 2.22
N LEU A 259 -1.64 10.29 1.26
CA LEU A 259 -2.65 11.33 0.98
C LEU A 259 -3.96 10.71 0.46
N LYS A 260 -3.87 9.65 -0.34
CA LYS A 260 -5.04 8.90 -0.81
C LYS A 260 -5.78 8.25 0.36
N SER A 261 -5.08 7.57 1.27
CA SER A 261 -5.71 6.92 2.43
C SER A 261 -6.38 7.92 3.38
N GLN A 262 -5.90 9.17 3.42
CA GLN A 262 -6.51 10.28 4.14
C GLN A 262 -7.68 10.95 3.40
N GLY A 263 -8.03 10.50 2.19
CA GLY A 263 -9.09 11.08 1.36
C GLY A 263 -8.72 12.40 0.66
N LYS A 264 -7.45 12.83 0.72
CA LYS A 264 -6.96 14.07 0.07
C LYS A 264 -6.63 13.80 -1.41
N MET A 265 -7.66 13.50 -2.21
CA MET A 265 -7.51 12.99 -3.58
C MET A 265 -6.68 13.90 -4.50
N GLU A 266 -6.91 15.21 -4.49
CA GLU A 266 -6.20 16.16 -5.36
C GLU A 266 -4.70 16.22 -5.03
N ARG A 267 -4.35 16.23 -3.74
CA ARG A 267 -2.94 16.23 -3.31
C ARG A 267 -2.27 14.89 -3.59
N ALA A 268 -3.00 13.79 -3.48
CA ALA A 268 -2.51 12.47 -3.86
C ALA A 268 -2.22 12.39 -5.36
N GLU A 269 -3.10 12.94 -6.20
CA GLU A 269 -2.89 13.05 -7.65
C GLU A 269 -1.61 13.83 -7.98
N GLN A 270 -1.44 15.01 -7.38
CA GLN A 270 -0.25 15.83 -7.55
C GLN A 270 1.02 15.10 -7.09
N ALA A 271 0.96 14.39 -5.97
CA ALA A 271 2.08 13.60 -5.46
C ALA A 271 2.48 12.48 -6.43
N TYR A 272 1.51 11.72 -6.98
CA TYR A 272 1.81 10.71 -8.00
C TYR A 272 2.39 11.32 -9.28
N ARG A 273 1.84 12.46 -9.75
CA ARG A 273 2.39 13.17 -10.92
C ARG A 273 3.83 13.64 -10.67
N ASN A 274 4.13 14.16 -9.47
CA ASN A 274 5.49 14.52 -9.09
C ASN A 274 6.41 13.30 -9.07
N ALA A 275 5.96 12.17 -8.51
CA ALA A 275 6.73 10.92 -8.56
C ALA A 275 7.12 10.54 -9.99
N LEU A 276 6.14 10.61 -10.90
CA LEU A 276 6.30 10.29 -12.32
C LEU A 276 7.12 11.34 -13.10
N TYR A 277 7.13 12.60 -12.66
CA TYR A 277 8.02 13.63 -13.19
C TYR A 277 9.49 13.27 -12.93
N TYR A 278 9.82 12.81 -11.73
CA TYR A 278 11.18 12.38 -11.40
C TYR A 278 11.54 11.00 -11.98
N ARG A 279 10.57 10.10 -12.13
CA ARG A 279 10.76 8.77 -12.71
C ARG A 279 9.49 8.29 -13.42
N SER A 280 9.46 8.44 -14.74
CA SER A 280 8.26 8.21 -15.56
C SER A 280 7.83 6.75 -15.69
N ASN A 281 8.75 5.79 -15.53
CA ASN A 281 8.49 4.35 -15.73
C ASN A 281 8.07 3.59 -14.45
N MET A 282 7.58 4.31 -13.43
CA MET A 282 7.11 3.68 -12.19
C MET A 282 5.73 3.04 -12.36
N ALA A 283 5.68 1.78 -12.79
CA ALA A 283 4.43 1.04 -13.03
C ALA A 283 3.45 1.08 -11.84
N ASP A 284 3.93 0.95 -10.61
CA ASP A 284 3.10 1.04 -9.39
C ASP A 284 2.42 2.43 -9.26
N MET A 285 3.13 3.51 -9.60
CA MET A 285 2.61 4.88 -9.51
C MET A 285 1.68 5.24 -10.66
N LEU A 286 2.00 4.77 -11.88
CA LEU A 286 1.11 4.88 -13.04
C LEU A 286 -0.23 4.17 -12.76
N TYR A 287 -0.17 2.96 -12.22
CA TYR A 287 -1.36 2.21 -11.81
C TYR A 287 -2.16 2.91 -10.70
N ASN A 288 -1.49 3.39 -9.64
CA ASN A 288 -2.18 4.09 -8.54
C ASN A 288 -2.81 5.42 -8.97
N LEU A 289 -2.16 6.15 -9.88
CA LEU A 289 -2.74 7.34 -10.49
C LEU A 289 -3.96 6.99 -11.33
N GLY A 290 -3.89 5.91 -12.14
CA GLY A 290 -5.03 5.39 -12.88
C GLY A 290 -6.23 5.03 -11.99
N LEU A 291 -5.98 4.37 -10.85
CA LEU A 291 -7.02 4.08 -9.85
C LEU A 291 -7.69 5.33 -9.32
N LEU A 292 -6.90 6.35 -8.95
CA LEU A 292 -7.41 7.60 -8.41
C LEU A 292 -8.25 8.38 -9.44
N LEU A 293 -7.82 8.38 -10.70
CA LEU A 293 -8.55 8.98 -11.80
C LEU A 293 -9.86 8.24 -12.12
N GLN A 294 -9.84 6.91 -12.03
CA GLN A 294 -11.03 6.07 -12.17
C GLN A 294 -12.06 6.35 -11.06
N GLU A 295 -11.61 6.45 -9.79
CA GLU A 295 -12.45 6.86 -8.66
C GLU A 295 -13.06 8.27 -8.86
N SER A 296 -12.36 9.13 -9.60
CA SER A 296 -12.81 10.47 -9.98
C SER A 296 -13.64 10.50 -11.28
N ASN A 297 -14.08 9.34 -11.80
CA ASN A 297 -14.81 9.16 -13.07
C ASN A 297 -14.08 9.69 -14.33
N LYS A 298 -12.77 9.91 -14.27
CA LYS A 298 -11.93 10.33 -15.41
C LYS A 298 -11.42 9.10 -16.18
N PHE A 299 -12.34 8.32 -16.75
CA PHE A 299 -12.04 6.99 -17.31
C PHE A 299 -11.04 7.00 -18.48
N SER A 300 -11.09 8.02 -19.36
CA SER A 300 -10.16 8.15 -20.48
C SER A 300 -8.71 8.34 -20.03
N GLU A 301 -8.51 9.19 -19.01
CA GLU A 301 -7.19 9.44 -18.44
C GLU A 301 -6.71 8.22 -17.63
N ALA A 302 -7.59 7.56 -16.87
CA ALA A 302 -7.28 6.32 -16.18
C ALA A 302 -6.79 5.22 -17.13
N LEU A 303 -7.49 5.02 -18.26
CA LEU A 303 -7.07 4.08 -19.31
C LEU A 303 -5.69 4.41 -19.87
N HIS A 304 -5.38 5.69 -20.08
CA HIS A 304 -4.06 6.12 -20.54
C HIS A 304 -2.96 5.68 -19.56
N TYR A 305 -3.13 5.97 -18.27
CA TYR A 305 -2.15 5.60 -17.25
C TYR A 305 -2.05 4.09 -17.01
N TYR A 306 -3.15 3.34 -17.11
CA TYR A 306 -3.08 1.87 -17.07
C TYR A 306 -2.29 1.30 -18.25
N LYS A 307 -2.48 1.82 -19.47
CA LYS A 307 -1.68 1.42 -20.63
C LYS A 307 -0.19 1.73 -20.43
N LEU A 308 0.15 2.89 -19.86
CA LEU A 308 1.54 3.20 -19.51
C LEU A 308 2.09 2.27 -18.41
N ALA A 309 1.28 1.92 -17.42
CA ALA A 309 1.67 0.98 -16.36
C ALA A 309 1.96 -0.41 -16.93
N ILE A 310 1.11 -0.90 -17.84
CA ILE A 310 1.30 -2.14 -18.59
C ILE A 310 2.58 -2.08 -19.43
N GLY A 311 2.81 -0.99 -20.16
CA GLY A 311 4.04 -0.79 -20.94
C GLY A 311 5.31 -0.79 -20.08
N SER A 312 5.23 -0.27 -18.85
CA SER A 312 6.35 -0.24 -17.90
C SER A 312 6.57 -1.59 -17.20
N ARG A 313 5.49 -2.33 -16.91
CA ARG A 313 5.53 -3.67 -16.31
C ARG A 313 4.44 -4.56 -16.92
N PRO A 314 4.75 -5.31 -17.99
CA PRO A 314 3.77 -6.17 -18.67
C PRO A 314 3.17 -7.28 -17.81
N THR A 315 3.81 -7.64 -16.69
CA THR A 315 3.32 -8.65 -15.74
C THR A 315 2.31 -8.11 -14.72
N LEU A 316 1.94 -6.82 -14.80
CA LEU A 316 1.01 -6.18 -13.86
C LEU A 316 -0.46 -6.52 -14.17
N ALA A 317 -0.89 -7.73 -13.78
CA ALA A 317 -2.26 -8.23 -14.03
C ALA A 317 -3.37 -7.28 -13.54
N SER A 318 -3.19 -6.58 -12.42
CA SER A 318 -4.18 -5.63 -11.91
C SER A 318 -4.46 -4.45 -12.85
N ALA A 319 -3.47 -4.02 -13.63
CA ALA A 319 -3.66 -2.96 -14.62
C ALA A 319 -4.50 -3.44 -15.82
N TYR A 320 -4.32 -4.70 -16.25
CA TYR A 320 -5.17 -5.30 -17.29
C TYR A 320 -6.60 -5.49 -16.79
N LEU A 321 -6.78 -5.97 -15.55
CA LEU A 321 -8.10 -6.13 -14.94
C LEU A 321 -8.90 -4.83 -14.99
N ASN A 322 -8.33 -3.74 -14.48
CA ASN A 322 -9.04 -2.45 -14.45
C ASN A 322 -9.24 -1.87 -15.85
N THR A 323 -8.28 -2.05 -16.76
CA THR A 323 -8.44 -1.66 -18.18
C THR A 323 -9.63 -2.38 -18.80
N GLY A 324 -9.71 -3.70 -18.65
CA GLY A 324 -10.81 -4.51 -19.18
C GLY A 324 -12.17 -4.13 -18.58
N ILE A 325 -12.24 -3.85 -17.27
CA ILE A 325 -13.48 -3.40 -16.62
C ILE A 325 -13.97 -2.06 -17.19
N ILE A 326 -13.07 -1.08 -17.36
CA ILE A 326 -13.47 0.21 -17.94
C ILE A 326 -13.95 0.02 -19.38
N LEU A 327 -13.21 -0.75 -20.20
CA LEU A 327 -13.58 -1.00 -21.60
C LEU A 327 -14.94 -1.70 -21.71
N MET A 328 -15.19 -2.71 -20.84
CA MET A 328 -16.48 -3.40 -20.76
C MET A 328 -17.62 -2.44 -20.42
N ASN A 329 -17.43 -1.57 -19.41
CA ASN A 329 -18.44 -0.59 -19.02
C ASN A 329 -18.71 0.49 -20.09
N GLN A 330 -17.74 0.78 -20.96
CA GLN A 330 -17.89 1.69 -22.10
C GLN A 330 -18.48 1.00 -23.35
N GLY A 331 -18.74 -0.31 -23.30
CA GLY A 331 -19.27 -1.08 -24.42
C GLY A 331 -18.21 -1.53 -25.43
N HIS A 332 -16.92 -1.29 -25.18
CA HIS A 332 -15.79 -1.79 -26.00
C HIS A 332 -15.49 -3.26 -25.67
N THR A 333 -16.45 -4.14 -25.92
CA THR A 333 -16.46 -5.54 -25.48
C THR A 333 -15.33 -6.37 -26.10
N ASP A 334 -15.00 -6.18 -27.38
CA ASP A 334 -13.93 -6.91 -28.04
C ASP A 334 -12.54 -6.58 -27.47
N GLU A 335 -12.28 -5.30 -27.19
CA GLU A 335 -11.04 -4.86 -26.55
C GLU A 335 -10.95 -5.34 -25.10
N ALA A 336 -12.07 -5.32 -24.36
CA ALA A 336 -12.15 -5.88 -23.01
C ALA A 336 -11.84 -7.39 -23.02
N LYS A 337 -12.44 -8.16 -23.94
CA LYS A 337 -12.19 -9.59 -24.12
C LYS A 337 -10.70 -9.87 -24.33
N ARG A 338 -10.07 -9.17 -25.28
CA ARG A 338 -8.62 -9.29 -25.54
C ARG A 338 -7.79 -8.95 -24.31
N THR A 339 -8.12 -7.87 -23.62
CA THR A 339 -7.40 -7.42 -22.42
C THR A 339 -7.45 -8.47 -21.29
N PHE A 340 -8.62 -9.08 -21.06
CA PHE A 340 -8.77 -10.14 -20.05
C PHE A 340 -8.05 -11.44 -20.45
N LEU A 341 -8.04 -11.80 -21.74
CA LEU A 341 -7.26 -12.93 -22.24
C LEU A 341 -5.77 -12.70 -22.02
N THR A 342 -5.23 -11.54 -22.42
CA THR A 342 -3.82 -11.21 -22.18
C THR A 342 -3.47 -11.25 -20.70
N CYS A 343 -4.37 -10.80 -19.83
CA CYS A 343 -4.21 -10.90 -18.37
C CYS A 343 -4.11 -12.35 -17.89
N ALA A 344 -4.93 -13.24 -18.43
CA ALA A 344 -4.97 -14.66 -18.04
C ALA A 344 -3.74 -15.46 -18.46
N ASP A 345 -3.06 -15.00 -19.51
CA ASP A 345 -1.86 -15.62 -20.10
C ASP A 345 -0.54 -15.08 -19.51
N ILE A 346 -0.59 -14.13 -18.57
CA ILE A 346 0.62 -13.59 -17.95
C ILE A 346 1.33 -14.72 -17.15
N PRO A 347 2.65 -14.90 -17.32
CA PRO A 347 3.40 -15.91 -16.58
C PRO A 347 3.43 -15.67 -15.06
N ASP A 348 3.33 -16.75 -14.29
CA ASP A 348 3.35 -16.77 -12.82
C ASP A 348 4.77 -16.71 -12.20
N GLU A 349 5.81 -16.47 -13.02
CA GLU A 349 7.22 -16.59 -12.62
C GLU A 349 7.85 -15.24 -12.23
N ASN A 350 8.74 -15.26 -11.22
CA ASN A 350 9.55 -14.11 -10.79
C ASN A 350 8.73 -12.83 -10.48
N LEU A 351 7.51 -13.00 -9.99
CA LEU A 351 6.60 -11.90 -9.70
C LEU A 351 6.94 -11.22 -8.37
N LYS A 352 6.84 -9.88 -8.34
CA LYS A 352 7.00 -9.07 -7.11
C LYS A 352 5.93 -9.41 -6.06
N ASP A 353 4.71 -9.69 -6.50
CA ASP A 353 3.59 -10.09 -5.64
C ASP A 353 2.76 -11.19 -6.35
N PRO A 354 3.10 -12.48 -6.14
CA PRO A 354 2.40 -13.59 -6.75
C PRO A 354 0.93 -13.71 -6.31
N HIS A 355 0.59 -13.26 -5.10
CA HIS A 355 -0.77 -13.39 -4.55
C HIS A 355 -1.73 -12.37 -5.16
N ALA A 356 -1.31 -11.10 -5.26
CA ALA A 356 -2.09 -10.07 -5.94
C ALA A 356 -2.23 -10.38 -7.43
N HIS A 357 -1.18 -10.94 -8.04
CA HIS A 357 -1.20 -11.40 -9.42
C HIS A 357 -2.30 -12.46 -9.65
N LYS A 358 -2.26 -13.58 -8.91
CA LYS A 358 -3.25 -14.67 -9.06
C LYS A 358 -4.69 -14.22 -8.80
N THR A 359 -4.88 -13.33 -7.82
CA THR A 359 -6.20 -12.71 -7.56
C THR A 359 -6.68 -11.90 -8.77
N SER A 360 -5.79 -11.12 -9.38
CA SER A 360 -6.12 -10.29 -10.55
C SER A 360 -6.41 -11.16 -11.77
N VAL A 361 -5.61 -12.20 -12.02
CA VAL A 361 -5.82 -13.18 -13.10
C VAL A 361 -7.17 -13.89 -12.95
N THR A 362 -7.48 -14.38 -11.74
CA THR A 362 -8.77 -15.01 -11.46
C THR A 362 -9.92 -14.04 -11.70
N SER A 363 -9.75 -12.77 -11.31
CA SER A 363 -10.75 -11.72 -11.57
C SER A 363 -10.88 -11.39 -13.06
N CYS A 364 -9.79 -11.41 -13.84
CA CYS A 364 -9.82 -11.23 -15.28
C CYS A 364 -10.62 -12.36 -15.95
N LEU A 365 -10.36 -13.62 -15.58
CA LEU A 365 -11.10 -14.79 -16.08
C LEU A 365 -12.58 -14.74 -15.67
N TYR A 366 -12.89 -14.37 -14.42
CA TYR A 366 -14.28 -14.15 -13.99
C TYR A 366 -14.99 -13.10 -14.86
N ASN A 367 -14.38 -11.94 -15.09
CA ASN A 367 -15.00 -10.89 -15.91
C ASN A 367 -15.09 -11.28 -17.39
N LEU A 368 -14.12 -12.04 -17.92
CA LEU A 368 -14.17 -12.61 -19.27
C LEU A 368 -15.35 -13.59 -19.40
N GLY A 369 -15.52 -14.51 -18.45
CA GLY A 369 -16.64 -15.44 -18.45
C GLY A 369 -17.98 -14.72 -18.32
N LYS A 370 -18.06 -13.66 -17.49
CA LYS A 370 -19.24 -12.80 -17.38
C LYS A 370 -19.58 -12.13 -18.72
N LEU A 371 -18.59 -11.56 -19.40
CA LEU A 371 -18.77 -10.94 -20.71
C LEU A 371 -19.30 -11.95 -21.75
N LEU A 372 -18.75 -13.16 -21.78
CA LEU A 372 -19.20 -14.24 -22.67
C LEU A 372 -20.62 -14.69 -22.35
N HIS A 373 -20.97 -14.77 -21.06
CA HIS A 373 -22.33 -15.09 -20.59
C HIS A 373 -23.35 -14.07 -21.09
N GLU A 374 -23.03 -12.78 -20.97
CA GLU A 374 -23.88 -11.67 -21.44
C GLU A 374 -24.07 -11.69 -22.97
N GLN A 375 -23.03 -12.10 -23.72
CA GLN A 375 -23.09 -12.28 -25.17
C GLN A 375 -23.84 -13.54 -25.64
N GLY A 376 -24.23 -14.41 -24.71
CA GLY A 376 -24.95 -15.66 -25.03
C GLY A 376 -24.06 -16.88 -25.23
N HIS A 377 -22.74 -16.74 -25.22
CA HIS A 377 -21.78 -17.84 -25.39
C HIS A 377 -21.57 -18.64 -24.09
N GLN A 378 -22.61 -19.39 -23.68
CA GLN A 378 -22.66 -20.06 -22.37
C GLN A 378 -21.59 -21.14 -22.17
N GLU A 379 -21.31 -21.93 -23.20
CA GLU A 379 -20.31 -23.02 -23.10
C GLU A 379 -18.89 -22.48 -22.95
N GLU A 380 -18.53 -21.45 -23.73
CA GLU A 380 -17.25 -20.74 -23.58
C GLU A 380 -17.14 -20.08 -22.20
N ALA A 381 -18.21 -19.41 -21.74
CA ALA A 381 -18.24 -18.80 -20.41
C ALA A 381 -17.96 -19.84 -19.31
N LEU A 382 -18.58 -21.02 -19.38
CA LEU A 382 -18.33 -22.11 -18.43
C LEU A 382 -16.90 -22.66 -18.51
N SER A 383 -16.29 -22.73 -19.70
CA SER A 383 -14.89 -23.11 -19.85
C SER A 383 -13.97 -22.12 -19.13
N VAL A 384 -14.18 -20.82 -19.36
CA VAL A 384 -13.41 -19.75 -18.71
C VAL A 384 -13.63 -19.73 -17.20
N PHE A 385 -14.85 -19.94 -16.71
CA PHE A 385 -15.11 -20.02 -15.27
C PHE A 385 -14.42 -21.22 -14.62
N LYS A 386 -14.36 -22.38 -15.30
CA LYS A 386 -13.60 -23.54 -14.82
C LYS A 386 -12.10 -23.25 -14.76
N GLU A 387 -11.56 -22.53 -15.74
CA GLU A 387 -10.16 -22.07 -15.69
C GLU A 387 -9.92 -21.10 -14.53
N ALA A 388 -10.83 -20.14 -14.32
CA ALA A 388 -10.77 -19.22 -13.17
C ALA A 388 -10.68 -19.99 -11.85
N MET A 389 -11.47 -21.06 -11.71
CA MET A 389 -11.47 -21.93 -10.53
C MET A 389 -10.15 -22.70 -10.35
N GLN A 390 -9.50 -23.12 -11.44
CA GLN A 390 -8.19 -23.80 -11.37
C GLN A 390 -7.06 -22.84 -10.95
N LYS A 391 -7.10 -21.60 -11.42
CA LYS A 391 -6.09 -20.56 -11.11
C LYS A 391 -6.40 -19.80 -9.81
N MET A 392 -7.55 -20.05 -9.19
CA MET A 392 -8.03 -19.36 -8.00
C MET A 392 -7.09 -19.55 -6.79
N PRO A 393 -6.58 -18.47 -6.17
CA PRO A 393 -5.84 -18.58 -4.92
C PRO A 393 -6.80 -18.79 -3.74
N ARG A 394 -6.33 -19.45 -2.66
CA ARG A 394 -7.15 -19.84 -1.50
C ARG A 394 -7.92 -18.68 -0.85
N GLN A 395 -7.35 -17.47 -0.87
CA GLN A 395 -7.95 -16.27 -0.29
C GLN A 395 -9.00 -15.59 -1.18
N PHE A 396 -9.15 -16.03 -2.43
CA PHE A 396 -10.14 -15.47 -3.34
C PHE A 396 -11.55 -15.86 -2.88
N ALA A 397 -12.49 -14.91 -2.94
CA ALA A 397 -13.87 -15.14 -2.52
C ALA A 397 -14.70 -15.68 -3.71
N PRO A 398 -15.08 -16.98 -3.74
CA PRO A 398 -15.54 -17.64 -4.96
C PRO A 398 -17.04 -17.48 -5.23
N GLN A 399 -17.82 -16.97 -4.27
CA GLN A 399 -19.29 -16.98 -4.33
C GLN A 399 -19.86 -16.34 -5.61
N SER A 400 -19.26 -15.24 -6.09
CA SER A 400 -19.74 -14.58 -7.31
C SER A 400 -19.42 -15.39 -8.57
N LEU A 401 -18.27 -16.08 -8.60
CA LEU A 401 -17.92 -17.00 -9.68
C LEU A 401 -18.90 -18.19 -9.70
N TYR A 402 -19.16 -18.81 -8.56
CA TYR A 402 -20.10 -19.93 -8.46
C TYR A 402 -21.51 -19.52 -8.88
N ASN A 403 -21.99 -18.35 -8.45
CA ASN A 403 -23.28 -17.83 -8.89
C ASN A 403 -23.35 -17.65 -10.42
N MET A 404 -22.31 -17.06 -11.03
CA MET A 404 -22.27 -16.88 -12.50
C MET A 404 -22.22 -18.23 -13.25
N MET A 405 -21.51 -19.23 -12.71
CA MET A 405 -21.56 -20.59 -13.26
C MET A 405 -22.98 -21.16 -13.21
N GLY A 406 -23.68 -20.99 -12.09
CA GLY A 406 -25.07 -21.39 -11.95
C GLY A 406 -25.99 -20.72 -12.98
N GLU A 407 -25.83 -19.41 -13.20
CA GLU A 407 -26.57 -18.66 -14.22
C GLU A 407 -26.28 -19.15 -15.64
N ALA A 408 -25.02 -19.48 -15.95
CA ALA A 408 -24.65 -20.03 -17.26
C ALA A 408 -25.26 -21.43 -17.48
N TYR A 409 -25.25 -22.31 -16.48
CA TYR A 409 -25.94 -23.60 -16.55
C TYR A 409 -27.46 -23.44 -16.66
N MET A 410 -28.05 -22.46 -15.96
CA MET A 410 -29.49 -22.17 -16.05
C MET A 410 -29.88 -21.78 -17.49
N ARG A 411 -29.08 -20.95 -18.17
CA ARG A 411 -29.31 -20.58 -19.58
C ARG A 411 -29.18 -21.77 -20.56
N LEU A 412 -28.37 -22.77 -20.22
CA LEU A 412 -28.28 -24.04 -20.95
C LEU A 412 -29.38 -25.04 -20.57
N ASN A 413 -30.33 -24.65 -19.71
CA ASN A 413 -31.37 -25.52 -19.16
C ASN A 413 -30.85 -26.75 -18.39
N LYS A 414 -29.62 -26.66 -17.85
CA LYS A 414 -28.99 -27.69 -17.00
C LYS A 414 -29.28 -27.39 -15.53
N LEU A 415 -30.52 -27.67 -15.12
CA LEU A 415 -31.07 -27.20 -13.84
C LEU A 415 -30.38 -27.81 -12.62
N SER A 416 -29.98 -29.09 -12.69
CA SER A 416 -29.25 -29.78 -11.62
C SER A 416 -27.90 -29.15 -11.33
N GLU A 417 -27.14 -28.82 -12.38
CA GLU A 417 -25.84 -28.19 -12.28
C GLU A 417 -25.99 -26.74 -11.80
N ALA A 418 -27.01 -26.02 -12.29
CA ALA A 418 -27.33 -24.69 -11.81
C ALA A 418 -27.59 -24.69 -10.29
N GLU A 419 -28.43 -25.61 -9.81
CA GLU A 419 -28.72 -25.78 -8.38
C GLU A 419 -27.45 -26.08 -7.58
N HIS A 420 -26.60 -26.99 -8.05
CA HIS A 420 -25.34 -27.31 -7.40
C HIS A 420 -24.49 -26.05 -7.18
N TRP A 421 -24.27 -25.25 -8.22
CA TRP A 421 -23.44 -24.05 -8.14
C TRP A 421 -24.04 -22.92 -7.30
N TYR A 422 -25.37 -22.75 -7.31
CA TYR A 422 -26.02 -21.82 -6.40
C TYR A 422 -25.85 -22.23 -4.93
N ARG A 423 -25.97 -23.54 -4.62
CA ARG A 423 -25.70 -24.06 -3.28
C ARG A 423 -24.23 -23.87 -2.88
N GLU A 424 -23.27 -24.13 -3.78
CA GLU A 424 -21.86 -23.86 -3.49
C GLU A 424 -21.59 -22.37 -3.26
N SER A 425 -22.25 -21.48 -4.00
CA SER A 425 -22.17 -20.04 -3.74
C SER A 425 -22.64 -19.68 -2.33
N LEU A 426 -23.75 -20.24 -1.88
CA LEU A 426 -24.30 -19.97 -0.55
C LEU A 426 -23.51 -20.66 0.57
N ARG A 427 -22.87 -21.80 0.30
CA ARG A 427 -21.91 -22.43 1.23
C ARG A 427 -20.67 -21.56 1.41
N ALA A 428 -20.14 -21.02 0.32
CA ALA A 428 -18.97 -20.12 0.38
C ALA A 428 -19.31 -18.82 1.10
N LYS A 429 -20.50 -18.26 0.87
CA LYS A 429 -20.97 -17.04 1.52
C LYS A 429 -22.49 -17.10 1.75
N PRO A 430 -22.96 -17.43 2.98
CA PRO A 430 -24.39 -17.59 3.28
C PRO A 430 -25.24 -16.34 3.12
N ASP A 431 -24.64 -15.15 3.22
CA ASP A 431 -25.25 -13.84 3.02
C ASP A 431 -25.07 -13.30 1.58
N HIS A 432 -24.71 -14.16 0.61
CA HIS A 432 -24.56 -13.75 -0.78
C HIS A 432 -25.91 -13.52 -1.48
N ILE A 433 -26.35 -12.27 -1.50
CA ILE A 433 -27.67 -11.86 -2.00
C ILE A 433 -27.95 -12.29 -3.45
N PRO A 434 -27.04 -12.12 -4.43
CA PRO A 434 -27.27 -12.60 -5.79
C PRO A 434 -27.63 -14.09 -5.84
N ALA A 435 -26.97 -14.93 -5.03
CA ALA A 435 -27.24 -16.36 -5.01
C ALA A 435 -28.60 -16.72 -4.37
N HIS A 436 -29.07 -15.94 -3.38
CA HIS A 436 -30.46 -16.10 -2.88
C HIS A 436 -31.48 -15.79 -3.98
N LEU A 437 -31.27 -14.73 -4.75
CA LEU A 437 -32.18 -14.32 -5.82
C LEU A 437 -32.19 -15.32 -6.98
N THR A 438 -31.03 -15.75 -7.45
CA THR A 438 -30.91 -16.71 -8.57
C THR A 438 -31.37 -18.10 -8.17
N TYR A 439 -31.09 -18.55 -6.94
CA TYR A 439 -31.56 -19.84 -6.46
C TYR A 439 -33.08 -19.84 -6.23
N GLY A 440 -33.62 -18.77 -5.64
CA GLY A 440 -35.07 -18.58 -5.49
C GLY A 440 -35.78 -18.63 -6.85
N LYS A 441 -35.21 -17.99 -7.89
CA LYS A 441 -35.72 -18.08 -9.26
C LYS A 441 -35.72 -19.51 -9.79
N LEU A 442 -34.63 -20.26 -9.62
CA LEU A 442 -34.56 -21.67 -10.02
C LEU A 442 -35.61 -22.53 -9.31
N LEU A 443 -35.81 -22.32 -8.01
CA LEU A 443 -36.81 -23.04 -7.20
C LEU A 443 -38.23 -22.74 -7.67
N SER A 444 -38.53 -21.48 -8.00
CA SER A 444 -39.82 -21.10 -8.58
C SER A 444 -40.08 -21.81 -9.91
N MET A 445 -39.10 -21.81 -10.82
CA MET A 445 -39.18 -22.49 -12.11
C MET A 445 -39.34 -24.01 -11.99
N THR A 446 -38.80 -24.62 -10.94
CA THR A 446 -38.91 -26.07 -10.67
C THR A 446 -40.13 -26.44 -9.82
N GLY A 447 -41.00 -25.46 -9.51
CA GLY A 447 -42.27 -25.67 -8.79
C GLY A 447 -42.15 -25.67 -7.26
N GLN A 448 -40.95 -25.45 -6.70
CA GLN A 448 -40.70 -25.37 -5.25
C GLN A 448 -41.00 -23.97 -4.69
N LYS A 449 -42.24 -23.52 -4.89
CA LYS A 449 -42.68 -22.13 -4.66
C LYS A 449 -42.50 -21.64 -3.23
N ALA A 450 -42.85 -22.47 -2.25
CA ALA A 450 -42.74 -22.12 -0.83
C ALA A 450 -41.29 -21.92 -0.39
N GLU A 451 -40.36 -22.73 -0.92
CA GLU A 451 -38.93 -22.53 -0.66
C GLU A 451 -38.39 -21.32 -1.41
N ALA A 452 -38.78 -21.13 -2.68
CA ALA A 452 -38.40 -19.96 -3.48
C ALA A 452 -38.71 -18.64 -2.75
N GLU A 453 -39.91 -18.52 -2.20
CA GLU A 453 -40.34 -17.34 -1.43
C GLU A 453 -39.43 -17.05 -0.23
N LYS A 454 -38.98 -18.09 0.50
CA LYS A 454 -38.03 -17.92 1.61
C LYS A 454 -36.73 -17.29 1.17
N TYR A 455 -36.19 -17.68 0.01
CA TYR A 455 -34.95 -17.12 -0.53
C TYR A 455 -35.10 -15.65 -0.94
N PHE A 456 -36.22 -15.28 -1.57
CA PHE A 456 -36.49 -13.88 -1.90
C PHE A 456 -36.66 -13.01 -0.65
N LEU A 457 -37.41 -13.49 0.35
CA LEU A 457 -37.56 -12.81 1.63
C LEU A 457 -36.22 -12.70 2.37
N LYS A 458 -35.37 -13.73 2.29
CA LYS A 458 -34.02 -13.69 2.87
C LYS A 458 -33.15 -12.63 2.20
N ALA A 459 -33.19 -12.50 0.87
CA ALA A 459 -32.49 -11.44 0.15
C ALA A 459 -32.92 -10.04 0.60
N ILE A 460 -34.23 -9.83 0.80
CA ILE A 460 -34.77 -8.57 1.34
C ILE A 460 -34.32 -8.33 2.79
N GLN A 461 -34.28 -9.38 3.62
CA GLN A 461 -33.80 -9.27 5.00
C GLN A 461 -32.32 -8.86 5.07
N LEU A 462 -31.49 -9.39 4.17
CA LEU A 462 -30.06 -9.11 4.12
C LEU A 462 -29.77 -7.69 3.63
N GLU A 463 -30.53 -7.17 2.65
CA GLU A 463 -30.33 -5.82 2.10
C GLU A 463 -31.68 -5.10 1.88
N PRO A 464 -32.29 -4.56 2.96
CA PRO A 464 -33.66 -4.00 2.91
C PRO A 464 -33.76 -2.67 2.18
N THR A 465 -32.63 -2.02 1.89
CA THR A 465 -32.55 -0.70 1.25
C THR A 465 -32.33 -0.76 -0.26
N LYS A 466 -32.14 -1.95 -0.85
CA LYS A 466 -31.89 -2.10 -2.29
C LYS A 466 -33.15 -2.51 -3.03
N GLY A 467 -33.52 -1.73 -4.04
CA GLY A 467 -34.74 -1.93 -4.82
C GLY A 467 -34.72 -3.25 -5.60
N ASN A 468 -33.54 -3.70 -6.06
CA ASN A 468 -33.41 -4.93 -6.84
C ASN A 468 -33.99 -6.18 -6.14
N CYS A 469 -33.83 -6.33 -4.82
CA CYS A 469 -34.38 -7.47 -4.08
C CYS A 469 -35.93 -7.49 -4.13
N TYR A 470 -36.56 -6.33 -3.97
CA TYR A 470 -38.01 -6.19 -4.07
C TYR A 470 -38.52 -6.37 -5.50
N MET A 471 -37.74 -5.94 -6.49
CA MET A 471 -38.08 -6.18 -7.91
C MET A 471 -38.12 -7.69 -8.21
N HIS A 472 -37.09 -8.45 -7.83
CA HIS A 472 -37.07 -9.90 -8.05
C HIS A 472 -38.17 -10.62 -7.28
N TYR A 473 -38.45 -10.22 -6.04
CA TYR A 473 -39.56 -10.78 -5.27
C TYR A 473 -40.92 -10.43 -5.87
N GLY A 474 -41.11 -9.19 -6.33
CA GLY A 474 -42.31 -8.75 -7.04
C GLY A 474 -42.55 -9.53 -8.33
N GLN A 475 -41.48 -9.84 -9.08
CA GLN A 475 -41.56 -10.68 -10.27
C GLN A 475 -42.01 -12.11 -9.92
N PHE A 476 -41.47 -12.70 -8.86
CA PHE A 476 -41.94 -14.00 -8.36
C PHE A 476 -43.43 -13.96 -7.96
N LEU A 477 -43.86 -12.94 -7.22
CA LEU A 477 -45.28 -12.77 -6.85
C LEU A 477 -46.19 -12.63 -8.07
N LEU A 478 -45.71 -11.96 -9.12
CA LEU A 478 -46.43 -11.80 -10.38
C LEU A 478 -46.63 -13.14 -11.09
N GLU A 479 -45.59 -13.98 -11.15
CA GLU A 479 -45.65 -15.34 -11.70
C GLU A 479 -46.60 -16.24 -10.90
N GLU A 480 -46.71 -16.02 -9.59
CA GLU A 480 -47.69 -16.65 -8.70
C GLU A 480 -49.09 -16.03 -8.76
N SER A 481 -49.34 -15.09 -9.69
CA SER A 481 -50.61 -14.38 -9.85
C SER A 481 -51.05 -13.56 -8.61
N ARG A 482 -50.14 -13.26 -7.69
CA ARG A 482 -50.35 -12.40 -6.50
C ARG A 482 -50.15 -10.94 -6.87
N LEU A 483 -50.98 -10.45 -7.80
CA LEU A 483 -50.77 -9.18 -8.52
C LEU A 483 -50.67 -7.94 -7.61
N LEU A 484 -51.51 -7.85 -6.57
CA LEU A 484 -51.51 -6.70 -5.66
C LEU A 484 -50.25 -6.65 -4.78
N GLU A 485 -49.78 -7.80 -4.32
CA GLU A 485 -48.53 -7.88 -3.54
C GLU A 485 -47.32 -7.57 -4.42
N ALA A 486 -47.31 -8.07 -5.66
CA ALA A 486 -46.29 -7.72 -6.66
C ALA A 486 -46.24 -6.20 -6.90
N ALA A 487 -47.40 -5.55 -7.00
CA ALA A 487 -47.49 -4.09 -7.16
C ALA A 487 -46.93 -3.31 -5.95
N GLU A 488 -47.15 -3.78 -4.72
CA GLU A 488 -46.57 -3.15 -3.54
C GLU A 488 -45.03 -3.29 -3.51
N MET A 489 -44.52 -4.49 -3.85
CA MET A 489 -43.07 -4.69 -3.98
C MET A 489 -42.47 -3.82 -5.09
N ALA A 490 -43.15 -3.71 -6.23
CA ALA A 490 -42.77 -2.83 -7.35
C ALA A 490 -42.66 -1.36 -6.94
N LYS A 491 -43.68 -0.82 -6.25
CA LYS A 491 -43.64 0.56 -5.73
C LYS A 491 -42.47 0.76 -4.78
N LYS A 492 -42.20 -0.21 -3.91
CA LYS A 492 -41.08 -0.14 -2.96
C LYS A 492 -39.73 -0.18 -3.69
N ALA A 493 -39.58 -1.06 -4.68
CA ALA A 493 -38.38 -1.16 -5.51
C ALA A 493 -38.05 0.17 -6.19
N ALA A 494 -39.03 0.75 -6.90
CA ALA A 494 -38.84 2.01 -7.64
C ALA A 494 -38.67 3.25 -6.74
N ARG A 495 -39.14 3.21 -5.48
CA ARG A 495 -38.87 4.26 -4.50
C ARG A 495 -37.43 4.22 -3.99
N LEU A 496 -36.89 3.03 -3.79
CA LEU A 496 -35.51 2.83 -3.31
C LEU A 496 -34.50 3.17 -4.41
N ASP A 497 -34.71 2.66 -5.63
CA ASP A 497 -33.81 2.85 -6.77
C ASP A 497 -34.50 3.61 -7.90
N SER A 498 -34.87 4.88 -7.65
CA SER A 498 -35.63 5.71 -8.60
C SER A 498 -34.83 6.15 -9.84
N GLY A 499 -33.49 6.07 -9.78
CA GLY A 499 -32.60 6.38 -10.90
C GLY A 499 -32.30 5.18 -11.80
N GLU A 500 -32.65 3.96 -11.40
CA GLU A 500 -32.31 2.75 -12.13
C GLU A 500 -33.40 2.38 -13.13
N PHE A 501 -33.05 2.42 -14.42
CA PHE A 501 -34.02 2.22 -15.49
C PHE A 501 -34.73 0.87 -15.38
N ASP A 502 -33.99 -0.21 -15.18
CA ASP A 502 -34.55 -1.57 -15.17
C ASP A 502 -35.51 -1.80 -13.99
N VAL A 503 -35.22 -1.19 -12.83
CA VAL A 503 -36.09 -1.24 -11.65
C VAL A 503 -37.38 -0.49 -11.90
N VAL A 504 -37.29 0.77 -12.36
CA VAL A 504 -38.45 1.61 -12.62
C VAL A 504 -39.33 1.04 -13.73
N PHE A 505 -38.72 0.54 -14.81
CA PHE A 505 -39.44 -0.06 -15.93
C PHE A 505 -40.15 -1.36 -15.54
N SER A 506 -39.49 -2.23 -14.76
CA SER A 506 -40.10 -3.46 -14.23
C SER A 506 -41.25 -3.16 -13.26
N ALA A 507 -41.09 -2.14 -12.41
CA ALA A 507 -42.14 -1.71 -11.51
C ALA A 507 -43.39 -1.20 -12.26
N ALA A 508 -43.20 -0.41 -13.32
CA ALA A 508 -44.29 0.05 -14.18
C ALA A 508 -45.05 -1.13 -14.81
N HIS A 509 -44.32 -2.16 -15.25
CA HIS A 509 -44.90 -3.37 -15.81
C HIS A 509 -45.74 -4.16 -14.79
N MET A 510 -45.20 -4.40 -13.59
CA MET A 510 -45.94 -5.08 -12.51
C MET A 510 -47.21 -4.32 -12.12
N LEU A 511 -47.14 -2.99 -12.01
CA LEU A 511 -48.29 -2.14 -11.69
C LEU A 511 -49.36 -2.20 -12.79
N ARG A 512 -48.94 -2.23 -14.06
CA ARG A 512 -49.87 -2.39 -15.19
C ARG A 512 -50.59 -3.73 -15.12
N GLN A 513 -49.87 -4.82 -14.85
CA GLN A 513 -50.48 -6.15 -14.72
C GLN A 513 -51.46 -6.25 -13.54
N ALA A 514 -51.22 -5.49 -12.48
CA ALA A 514 -52.15 -5.35 -11.36
C ALA A 514 -53.33 -4.39 -11.63
N ASN A 515 -53.52 -3.92 -12.88
CA ASN A 515 -54.53 -2.93 -13.28
C ASN A 515 -54.44 -1.58 -12.55
N LEU A 516 -53.29 -1.25 -11.95
CA LEU A 516 -53.03 0.04 -11.31
C LEU A 516 -52.51 1.05 -12.34
N ASN A 517 -53.33 1.35 -13.35
CA ASN A 517 -52.89 2.00 -14.58
C ASN A 517 -52.37 3.44 -14.37
N GLU A 518 -52.95 4.20 -13.45
CA GLU A 518 -52.45 5.55 -13.12
C GLU A 518 -51.06 5.52 -12.48
N ALA A 519 -50.80 4.53 -11.62
CA ALA A 519 -49.50 4.35 -11.00
C ALA A 519 -48.48 3.85 -12.04
N ALA A 520 -48.88 2.90 -12.89
CA ALA A 520 -48.04 2.42 -13.99
C ALA A 520 -47.63 3.55 -14.94
N GLU A 521 -48.54 4.46 -15.27
CA GLU A 521 -48.26 5.63 -16.11
C GLU A 521 -47.11 6.48 -15.54
N LYS A 522 -47.14 6.79 -14.24
CA LYS A 522 -46.08 7.59 -13.58
C LYS A 522 -44.70 6.94 -13.73
N PHE A 523 -44.60 5.64 -13.48
CA PHE A 523 -43.33 4.94 -13.59
C PHE A 523 -42.88 4.70 -15.03
N TYR A 524 -43.80 4.47 -15.98
CA TYR A 524 -43.43 4.43 -17.41
C TYR A 524 -42.93 5.79 -17.90
N ALA A 525 -43.53 6.90 -17.45
CA ALA A 525 -43.06 8.23 -17.77
C ALA A 525 -41.65 8.48 -17.19
N GLN A 526 -41.41 8.06 -15.95
CA GLN A 526 -40.08 8.12 -15.33
C GLN A 526 -39.06 7.26 -16.09
N ALA A 527 -39.39 6.02 -16.47
CA ALA A 527 -38.50 5.16 -17.24
C ALA A 527 -38.16 5.77 -18.60
N ALA A 528 -39.14 6.36 -19.30
CA ALA A 528 -38.90 7.09 -20.54
C ALA A 528 -38.05 8.36 -20.33
N GLY A 529 -38.16 9.02 -19.18
CA GLY A 529 -37.27 10.12 -18.79
C GLY A 529 -35.83 9.68 -18.53
N LEU A 530 -35.63 8.51 -17.90
CA LEU A 530 -34.30 7.94 -17.64
C LEU A 530 -33.60 7.49 -18.93
N ARG A 531 -34.35 6.91 -19.89
CA ARG A 531 -33.84 6.55 -21.21
C ARG A 531 -34.74 7.09 -22.34
N PRO A 532 -34.57 8.37 -22.73
CA PRO A 532 -35.43 9.05 -23.72
C PRO A 532 -35.40 8.44 -25.13
N ASN A 533 -34.35 7.66 -25.43
CA ASN A 533 -34.14 7.03 -26.73
C ASN A 533 -34.34 5.50 -26.67
N TYR A 534 -35.04 4.98 -25.65
CA TYR A 534 -35.35 3.56 -25.55
C TYR A 534 -36.76 3.25 -26.09
N PRO A 535 -36.89 2.61 -27.27
CA PRO A 535 -38.19 2.48 -27.96
C PRO A 535 -39.25 1.76 -27.12
N ALA A 536 -38.86 0.70 -26.38
CA ALA A 536 -39.80 -0.07 -25.58
C ALA A 536 -40.37 0.70 -24.38
N ALA A 537 -39.63 1.66 -23.82
CA ALA A 537 -40.16 2.54 -22.76
C ALA A 537 -41.24 3.47 -23.32
N LEU A 538 -40.97 4.10 -24.46
CA LEU A 538 -41.92 4.99 -25.15
C LEU A 538 -43.17 4.24 -25.64
N MET A 539 -43.00 3.04 -26.22
CA MET A 539 -44.12 2.20 -26.62
C MET A 539 -45.02 1.86 -25.43
N ASN A 540 -44.45 1.40 -24.32
CA ASN A 540 -45.24 1.02 -23.15
C ASN A 540 -45.88 2.22 -22.45
N LEU A 541 -45.22 3.39 -22.46
CA LEU A 541 -45.82 4.65 -22.03
C LEU A 541 -47.01 5.04 -22.92
N GLY A 542 -46.86 4.94 -24.24
CA GLY A 542 -47.96 5.15 -25.17
C GLY A 542 -49.13 4.20 -24.92
N ALA A 543 -48.85 2.93 -24.63
CA ALA A 543 -49.86 1.92 -24.32
C ALA A 543 -50.61 2.19 -23.02
N ILE A 544 -49.94 2.63 -21.95
CA ILE A 544 -50.64 2.95 -20.71
C ILE A 544 -51.43 4.27 -20.81
N LEU A 545 -50.92 5.26 -21.54
CA LEU A 545 -51.63 6.51 -21.83
C LEU A 545 -52.90 6.25 -22.65
N HIS A 546 -52.82 5.34 -23.64
CA HIS A 546 -53.96 4.90 -24.43
C HIS A 546 -55.03 4.25 -23.53
N LEU A 547 -54.62 3.36 -22.61
CA LEU A 547 -55.54 2.75 -21.64
C LEU A 547 -56.16 3.77 -20.67
N ASN A 548 -55.43 4.82 -20.30
CA ASN A 548 -55.90 5.89 -19.43
C ASN A 548 -56.71 6.97 -20.17
N GLY A 549 -56.95 6.83 -21.49
CA GLY A 549 -57.71 7.77 -22.28
C GLY A 549 -56.97 9.06 -22.69
N LYS A 550 -55.66 9.16 -22.43
CA LYS A 550 -54.81 10.30 -22.83
C LYS A 550 -54.32 10.12 -24.27
N LEU A 551 -55.26 10.23 -25.21
CA LEU A 551 -55.06 9.73 -26.58
C LEU A 551 -54.00 10.52 -27.37
N GLN A 552 -53.93 11.84 -27.23
CA GLN A 552 -52.93 12.67 -27.92
C GLN A 552 -51.51 12.36 -27.44
N ASP A 553 -51.32 12.24 -26.12
CA ASP A 553 -50.02 11.90 -25.53
C ASP A 553 -49.59 10.47 -25.90
N ALA A 554 -50.56 9.54 -25.96
CA ALA A 554 -50.33 8.19 -26.42
C ALA A 554 -49.83 8.15 -27.87
N GLU A 555 -50.46 8.94 -28.76
CA GLU A 555 -50.04 9.03 -30.16
C GLU A 555 -48.62 9.61 -30.28
N ALA A 556 -48.30 10.68 -29.55
CA ALA A 556 -46.98 11.28 -29.57
C ALA A 556 -45.88 10.27 -29.16
N ASN A 557 -46.12 9.48 -28.11
CA ASN A 557 -45.18 8.47 -27.65
C ASN A 557 -45.02 7.31 -28.64
N TYR A 558 -46.11 6.84 -29.25
CA TYR A 558 -46.03 5.82 -30.30
C TYR A 558 -45.27 6.30 -31.54
N LEU A 559 -45.51 7.53 -31.98
CA LEU A 559 -44.78 8.12 -33.11
C LEU A 559 -43.29 8.25 -32.80
N ARG A 560 -42.93 8.70 -31.59
CA ARG A 560 -41.53 8.78 -31.16
C ARG A 560 -40.87 7.39 -31.06
N ALA A 561 -41.60 6.39 -30.55
CA ALA A 561 -41.11 5.01 -30.54
C ALA A 561 -40.86 4.48 -31.96
N LEU A 562 -41.75 4.77 -32.92
CA LEU A 562 -41.61 4.38 -34.33
C LEU A 562 -40.53 5.17 -35.08
N GLN A 563 -40.22 6.41 -34.67
CA GLN A 563 -39.07 7.13 -35.21
C GLN A 563 -37.76 6.43 -34.85
N LEU A 564 -37.66 5.87 -33.63
CA LEU A 564 -36.48 5.14 -33.18
C LEU A 564 -36.45 3.70 -33.68
N LYS A 565 -37.62 3.07 -33.83
CA LYS A 565 -37.79 1.69 -34.33
C LYS A 565 -38.96 1.60 -35.31
N PRO A 566 -38.76 1.94 -36.60
CA PRO A 566 -39.84 2.02 -37.59
C PRO A 566 -40.54 0.69 -37.89
N ASP A 567 -39.84 -0.43 -37.70
CA ASP A 567 -40.26 -1.80 -37.99
C ASP A 567 -41.05 -2.46 -36.84
N ASP A 568 -41.33 -1.75 -35.74
CA ASP A 568 -42.08 -2.30 -34.62
C ASP A 568 -43.58 -2.45 -34.93
N THR A 569 -43.94 -3.64 -35.40
CA THR A 569 -45.32 -4.02 -35.78
C THR A 569 -46.32 -3.89 -34.63
N ILE A 570 -45.90 -4.10 -33.37
CA ILE A 570 -46.76 -3.97 -32.19
C ILE A 570 -47.14 -2.51 -32.00
N THR A 571 -46.15 -1.62 -32.05
CA THR A 571 -46.38 -0.17 -31.93
C THR A 571 -47.23 0.36 -33.09
N GLN A 572 -46.97 -0.05 -34.32
CA GLN A 572 -47.80 0.33 -35.48
C GLN A 572 -49.28 -0.11 -35.31
N SER A 573 -49.50 -1.34 -34.85
CA SER A 573 -50.84 -1.87 -34.59
C SER A 573 -51.56 -1.10 -33.48
N ASN A 574 -50.86 -0.80 -32.39
CA ASN A 574 -51.39 -0.02 -31.28
C ASN A 574 -51.73 1.42 -31.69
N LEU A 575 -50.88 2.08 -32.48
CA LEU A 575 -51.13 3.41 -33.03
C LEU A 575 -52.36 3.40 -33.96
N ARG A 576 -52.51 2.37 -34.81
CA ARG A 576 -53.69 2.24 -35.68
C ARG A 576 -54.99 2.12 -34.86
N LYS A 577 -54.98 1.28 -33.81
CA LYS A 577 -56.13 1.13 -32.89
C LYS A 577 -56.47 2.46 -32.21
N LEU A 578 -55.45 3.16 -31.70
CA LEU A 578 -55.61 4.47 -31.07
C LEU A 578 -56.24 5.49 -32.03
N ARG A 579 -55.72 5.59 -33.26
CA ARG A 579 -56.23 6.52 -34.28
C ARG A 579 -57.69 6.25 -34.65
N ASN A 580 -58.09 4.99 -34.74
CA ASN A 580 -59.49 4.63 -34.98
C ASN A 580 -60.42 5.12 -33.86
N ILE A 581 -59.96 5.07 -32.60
CA ILE A 581 -60.70 5.59 -31.45
C ILE A 581 -60.77 7.12 -31.51
N MET A 582 -59.65 7.79 -31.81
CA MET A 582 -59.61 9.25 -31.93
C MET A 582 -60.54 9.77 -33.04
N VAL A 583 -60.62 9.08 -34.18
CA VAL A 583 -61.56 9.40 -35.27
C VAL A 583 -63.00 9.26 -34.80
N LYS A 584 -63.35 8.15 -34.13
CA LYS A 584 -64.70 7.95 -33.57
C LYS A 584 -65.10 9.03 -32.56
N GLN A 585 -64.13 9.58 -31.83
CA GLN A 585 -64.34 10.65 -30.84
C GLN A 585 -64.24 12.06 -31.45
N GLY A 586 -64.05 12.20 -32.76
CA GLY A 586 -63.90 13.50 -33.42
C GLY A 586 -62.60 14.25 -33.10
N LEU A 587 -61.65 13.59 -32.41
CA LEU A 587 -60.35 14.16 -32.03
C LEU A 587 -59.33 14.15 -33.17
N ARG A 588 -59.67 13.48 -34.27
CA ARG A 588 -58.85 13.41 -35.48
C ARG A 588 -59.77 13.37 -36.70
N THR A 589 -59.49 14.20 -37.70
CA THR A 589 -60.18 14.14 -38.99
C THR A 589 -59.65 12.96 -39.80
N THR A 590 -60.54 12.30 -40.54
CA THR A 590 -60.16 11.31 -41.55
C THR A 590 -59.54 12.05 -42.74
N GLY A 591 -58.25 12.38 -42.63
CA GLY A 591 -57.42 12.87 -43.75
C GLY A 591 -56.51 11.76 -44.29
N PRO A 592 -56.11 11.85 -45.57
CA PRO A 592 -55.75 10.71 -46.44
C PRO A 592 -54.63 9.80 -45.93
#